data_AF-A0A4R3VBN1-F1
#
_entry.id   AF-A0A4R3VBN1-F1
#
_cell.length_a   1.000
_cell.length_b   1.000
_cell.length_c   1.000
_cell.angle_alpha   90.00
_cell.angle_beta   90.00
_cell.angle_gamma   90.00
#
_symmetry.space_group_name_H-M   'P 1'
#
loop_
_entity.id
_entity.type
_entity.pdbx_description
1 polymer ?
#
loop_
_entity_poly.entity_id
_entity_poly.type
_entity_poly.pdbx_seq_one_letter_code
_entity_poly.pdbx_strand_id
1 'polypeptide(L)'
;MSDSQNELRAQLAQKNQQLQAIATQLKTELFGIDPIIDRVIDSVRAWYVLPELVSRPVIVCLWGLTGTGKTQLVRRLAQLLGFYDRFVEVQMDGFSNGAGWRGAQSISGMLAQSGVREGEPGILALDEFQRFRTIDNKRGEVRVERYQDVWALLSDGRLPPALSLLGDIESAIAEAAFDAERADAADAGLRFKLRSWEAQELQRQLKLDAPLLEIMAWTPEQIQQRLRAFHESGQQQWETDYSRLLVFVCGNLDEMYEELATSVDDCDSDADTFHSLTGKLSVIDVKQALNRRFKPEQVARLGNEHVIYPSLSRRAYEQLIEQDCARYARETEAHCGLHFELAASVREQIYANAVFPAQGTRPLFSSLHAILGAGLAKAALWALERGAVAGDGVGLTADGRSLVVHWRGQSQAIAAPFEISRLRQRSNADFRALLAVHEAGHGLVHALLFDRAPTEIKIHVASFEGGYNAYTSRKVWSSRNLLDSICTSLAGRAAELLVFGPEMSSSGAESDLRKATEAAARMLRHLGHGARIGRVDVSVDSEDNLCTDVEASNAPIEALLQAEHARATQLLEIHRGALLALVDELLAHGQVTPDRFATVVGLPLGRPEDALDPYAQKLAAFRAQRLERLRA
;
A
#
# COMPACT_ATOMS: atom_id res chain seq x y z
N MET A 1 30.69 21.66 34.69
CA MET A 1 29.30 21.59 34.16
C MET A 1 29.18 22.08 32.72
N SER A 2 29.93 23.11 32.28
CA SER A 2 29.94 23.56 30.87
C SER A 2 30.47 22.51 29.89
N ASP A 3 31.52 21.78 30.25
CA ASP A 3 32.20 20.88 29.31
C ASP A 3 31.38 19.63 28.99
N SER A 4 30.74 19.02 29.99
CA SER A 4 29.83 17.87 29.79
C SER A 4 28.56 18.25 28.99
N GLN A 5 28.04 19.47 29.13
CA GLN A 5 26.93 19.95 28.30
C GLN A 5 27.36 20.24 26.85
N ASN A 6 28.59 20.71 26.66
CA ASN A 6 29.16 20.93 25.33
C ASN A 6 29.47 19.61 24.62
N GLU A 7 29.97 18.60 25.32
CA GLU A 7 30.17 17.24 24.80
C GLU A 7 28.84 16.60 24.40
N LEU A 8 27.81 16.68 25.26
CA LEU A 8 26.49 16.18 24.93
C LEU A 8 25.92 16.88 23.69
N ARG A 9 26.02 18.22 23.60
CA ARG A 9 25.59 18.98 22.41
C ARG A 9 26.34 18.56 21.14
N ALA A 10 27.64 18.32 21.23
CA ALA A 10 28.45 17.86 20.10
C ALA A 10 28.03 16.47 19.64
N GLN A 11 27.81 15.53 20.56
CA GLN A 11 27.31 14.18 20.24
C GLN A 11 25.91 14.22 19.60
N LEU A 12 25.01 15.05 20.14
CA LEU A 12 23.67 15.25 19.57
C LEU A 12 23.74 15.84 18.15
N ALA A 13 24.61 16.81 17.92
CA ALA A 13 24.81 17.40 16.60
C ALA A 13 25.36 16.38 15.60
N GLN A 14 26.34 15.57 16.01
CA GLN A 14 26.91 14.51 15.18
C GLN A 14 25.87 13.46 14.78
N LYS A 15 25.09 12.95 15.74
CA LYS A 15 24.01 11.98 15.45
C LYS A 15 22.93 12.56 14.54
N ASN A 16 22.56 13.82 14.72
CA ASN A 16 21.61 14.49 13.83
C ASN A 16 22.17 14.63 12.40
N GLN A 17 23.45 14.99 12.26
CA GLN A 17 24.10 15.07 10.96
C GLN A 17 24.17 13.70 10.27
N GLN A 18 24.45 12.64 11.03
CA GLN A 18 24.40 11.27 10.52
C GLN A 18 23.01 10.90 10.02
N LEU A 19 21.94 11.20 10.78
CA LEU A 19 20.56 10.95 10.32
C LEU A 19 20.23 11.70 9.02
N GLN A 20 20.67 12.95 8.86
CA GLN A 20 20.47 13.71 7.63
C GLN A 20 21.22 13.13 6.43
N ALA A 21 22.45 12.64 6.65
CA ALA A 21 23.22 11.95 5.62
C ALA A 21 22.53 10.65 5.20
N ILE A 22 22.03 9.87 6.16
CA ILE A 22 21.25 8.64 5.92
C ILE A 22 19.98 8.96 5.12
N ALA A 23 19.22 9.99 5.50
CA ALA A 23 18.03 10.40 4.77
C ALA A 23 18.35 10.76 3.31
N THR A 24 19.45 11.49 3.08
CA THR A 24 19.91 11.85 1.74
C THR A 24 20.27 10.61 0.92
N GLN A 25 21.00 9.66 1.52
CA GLN A 25 21.35 8.41 0.86
C GLN A 25 20.10 7.57 0.52
N LEU A 26 19.15 7.44 1.45
CA LEU A 26 17.90 6.69 1.21
C LEU A 26 17.10 7.27 0.04
N LYS A 27 17.04 8.60 -0.10
CA LYS A 27 16.35 9.27 -1.23
C LYS A 27 17.02 9.01 -2.59
N THR A 28 18.32 8.70 -2.61
CA THR A 28 19.01 8.31 -3.85
C THR A 28 18.77 6.84 -4.23
N GLU A 29 18.42 5.99 -3.26
CA GLU A 29 18.24 4.55 -3.44
C GLU A 29 16.77 4.15 -3.61
N LEU A 30 15.85 4.89 -3.01
CA LEU A 30 14.41 4.60 -2.98
C LEU A 30 13.64 5.75 -3.61
N PHE A 31 13.10 5.52 -4.81
CA PHE A 31 12.43 6.57 -5.59
C PHE A 31 10.95 6.74 -5.22
N GLY A 32 10.48 7.99 -5.29
CA GLY A 32 9.06 8.32 -5.16
C GLY A 32 8.53 8.30 -3.72
N ILE A 33 9.40 8.12 -2.72
CA ILE A 33 9.03 8.04 -1.30
C ILE A 33 9.76 9.06 -0.41
N ASP A 34 10.33 10.13 -0.99
CA ASP A 34 11.07 11.17 -0.25
C ASP A 34 10.29 11.74 0.95
N PRO A 35 8.99 12.11 0.84
CA PRO A 35 8.23 12.64 1.97
C PRO A 35 8.04 11.61 3.09
N ILE A 36 8.00 10.32 2.73
CA ILE A 36 7.88 9.20 3.66
C ILE A 36 9.19 9.01 4.40
N ILE A 37 10.32 9.05 3.69
CA ILE A 37 11.66 8.98 4.29
C ILE A 37 11.80 10.10 5.32
N ASP A 38 11.44 11.33 4.97
CA ASP A 38 11.52 12.46 5.90
C ASP A 38 10.66 12.24 7.15
N ARG A 39 9.43 11.75 6.97
CA ARG A 39 8.52 11.46 8.09
C ARG A 39 9.05 10.36 9.00
N VAL A 40 9.55 9.26 8.42
CA VAL A 40 10.14 8.15 9.18
C VAL A 40 11.39 8.59 9.93
N ILE A 41 12.26 9.38 9.29
CA ILE A 41 13.48 9.91 9.94
C ILE A 41 13.10 10.82 11.11
N ASP A 42 12.07 11.65 10.99
CA ASP A 42 11.59 12.49 12.09
C ASP A 42 11.04 11.65 13.26
N SER A 43 10.24 10.62 12.98
CA SER A 43 9.73 9.69 14.02
C SER A 43 10.85 8.92 14.74
N VAL A 44 11.92 8.56 14.02
CA VAL A 44 13.06 7.79 14.58
C VAL A 44 14.08 8.68 15.28
N ARG A 45 14.07 9.99 14.99
CA ARG A 45 15.10 10.94 15.45
C ARG A 45 15.29 10.92 16.97
N ALA A 46 14.21 11.04 17.73
CA ALA A 46 14.28 11.08 19.20
C ALA A 46 14.89 9.78 19.76
N TRP A 47 14.47 8.64 19.22
CA TRP A 47 14.95 7.32 19.60
C TRP A 47 16.44 7.12 19.31
N TYR A 48 16.91 7.51 18.12
CA TYR A 48 18.30 7.32 17.72
C TYR A 48 19.27 8.25 18.47
N VAL A 49 18.84 9.50 18.65
CA VAL A 49 19.67 10.55 19.24
C VAL A 49 19.77 10.35 20.75
N LEU A 50 18.63 10.14 21.43
CA LEU A 50 18.52 9.99 22.90
C LEU A 50 17.62 8.80 23.28
N PRO A 51 18.06 7.55 23.07
CA PRO A 51 17.27 6.36 23.38
C PRO A 51 16.96 6.23 24.88
N GLU A 52 17.78 6.82 25.75
CA GLU A 52 17.60 6.77 27.21
C GLU A 52 16.34 7.50 27.70
N LEU A 53 15.82 8.45 26.92
CA LEU A 53 14.59 9.20 27.25
C LEU A 53 13.32 8.45 26.84
N VAL A 54 13.45 7.36 26.10
CA VAL A 54 12.33 6.57 25.60
C VAL A 54 11.93 5.55 26.66
N SER A 55 10.71 5.67 27.18
CA SER A 55 10.16 4.78 28.22
C SER A 55 9.22 3.70 27.68
N ARG A 56 8.91 3.73 26.38
CA ARG A 56 8.04 2.78 25.67
C ARG A 56 8.53 2.64 24.23
N PRO A 57 8.31 1.49 23.58
CA PRO A 57 8.77 1.29 22.22
C PRO A 57 8.26 2.37 21.28
N VAL A 58 9.13 2.86 20.39
CA VAL A 58 8.70 3.79 19.34
C VAL A 58 8.10 2.97 18.22
N ILE A 59 6.83 3.18 17.91
CA ILE A 59 6.10 2.43 16.90
C ILE A 59 5.90 3.31 15.67
N VAL A 60 6.34 2.83 14.51
CA VAL A 60 6.13 3.49 13.22
C VAL A 60 5.40 2.52 12.31
N CYS A 61 4.15 2.84 11.96
CA CYS A 61 3.34 2.00 11.11
C CYS A 61 3.43 2.45 9.65
N LEU A 62 3.83 1.55 8.76
CA LEU A 62 4.00 1.76 7.32
C LEU A 62 2.90 1.01 6.56
N TRP A 63 1.99 1.74 5.93
CA TRP A 63 0.85 1.19 5.19
C TRP A 63 0.93 1.56 3.73
N GLY A 64 0.70 0.60 2.83
CA GLY A 64 0.78 0.87 1.39
C GLY A 64 0.57 -0.38 0.56
N LEU A 65 0.46 -0.23 -0.76
CA LEU A 65 0.37 -1.37 -1.67
C LEU A 65 1.63 -2.25 -1.63
N THR A 66 1.49 -3.49 -2.08
CA THR A 66 2.66 -4.38 -2.25
C THR A 66 3.68 -3.75 -3.20
N GLY A 67 4.98 -3.90 -2.90
CA GLY A 67 6.03 -3.39 -3.78
C GLY A 67 6.29 -1.89 -3.75
N THR A 68 5.68 -1.11 -2.86
CA THR A 68 5.98 0.33 -2.67
C THR A 68 7.28 0.61 -1.87
N GLY A 69 8.02 -0.43 -1.48
CA GLY A 69 9.33 -0.29 -0.83
C GLY A 69 9.33 -0.24 0.71
N LYS A 70 8.20 -0.53 1.39
CA LYS A 70 8.09 -0.51 2.86
C LYS A 70 9.19 -1.33 3.57
N THR A 71 9.26 -2.62 3.30
CA THR A 71 10.24 -3.54 3.90
C THR A 71 11.67 -3.14 3.50
N GLN A 72 11.87 -2.66 2.28
CA GLN A 72 13.18 -2.22 1.79
C GLN A 72 13.68 -0.98 2.55
N LEU A 73 12.79 0.00 2.82
CA LEU A 73 13.12 1.16 3.63
C LEU A 73 13.58 0.75 5.02
N VAL A 74 12.83 -0.13 5.70
CA VAL A 74 13.16 -0.57 7.06
C VAL A 74 14.51 -1.28 7.11
N ARG A 75 14.76 -2.22 6.18
CA ARG A 75 16.04 -2.95 6.10
C ARG A 75 17.22 -2.01 5.83
N ARG A 76 17.09 -1.10 4.86
CA ARG A 76 18.17 -0.15 4.51
C ARG A 76 18.40 0.85 5.63
N LEU A 77 17.34 1.35 6.27
CA LEU A 77 17.46 2.23 7.43
C LEU A 77 18.19 1.53 8.59
N ALA A 78 17.83 0.29 8.92
CA ALA A 78 18.51 -0.48 9.97
C ALA A 78 20.01 -0.69 9.65
N GLN A 79 20.36 -0.97 8.40
CA GLN A 79 21.74 -1.09 7.95
C GLN A 79 22.51 0.24 8.09
N LEU A 80 21.95 1.34 7.61
CA LEU A 80 22.60 2.65 7.61
C LEU A 80 22.72 3.25 9.03
N LEU A 81 21.77 2.95 9.92
CA LEU A 81 21.84 3.33 11.33
C LEU A 81 22.88 2.50 12.12
N GLY A 82 23.36 1.38 11.55
CA GLY A 82 24.31 0.48 12.22
C GLY A 82 23.67 -0.46 13.24
N PHE A 83 22.39 -0.83 13.04
CA PHE A 83 21.62 -1.71 13.93
C PHE A 83 21.33 -3.08 13.31
N TYR A 84 22.03 -3.46 12.24
CA TYR A 84 21.76 -4.71 11.53
C TYR A 84 22.06 -5.97 12.37
N ASP A 85 22.99 -5.87 13.32
CA ASP A 85 23.30 -6.88 14.35
C ASP A 85 22.19 -7.05 15.39
N ARG A 86 21.35 -6.01 15.55
CA ARG A 86 20.23 -5.90 16.49
C ARG A 86 18.92 -5.62 15.78
N PHE A 87 18.80 -6.13 14.56
CA PHE A 87 17.62 -6.05 13.70
C PHE A 87 16.93 -7.41 13.65
N VAL A 88 15.66 -7.44 14.04
CA VAL A 88 14.82 -8.64 13.97
C VAL A 88 13.67 -8.37 13.04
N GLU A 89 13.48 -9.23 12.03
CA GLU A 89 12.37 -9.16 11.10
C GLU A 89 11.46 -10.38 11.30
N VAL A 90 10.18 -10.14 11.55
CA VAL A 90 9.15 -11.15 11.77
C VAL A 90 8.12 -11.04 10.68
N GLN A 91 7.95 -12.10 9.89
CA GLN A 91 6.84 -12.21 8.95
C GLN A 91 5.58 -12.59 9.73
N MET A 92 4.56 -11.74 9.68
CA MET A 92 3.33 -11.88 10.47
C MET A 92 2.27 -12.72 9.75
N ASP A 93 2.68 -13.81 9.09
CA ASP A 93 1.77 -14.82 8.59
C ASP A 93 1.66 -15.99 9.55
N GLY A 94 0.44 -16.32 9.95
CA GLY A 94 0.17 -17.46 10.84
C GLY A 94 0.59 -18.84 10.28
N PHE A 95 1.17 -18.88 9.07
CA PHE A 95 1.43 -20.10 8.31
C PHE A 95 2.88 -20.25 7.79
N SER A 96 3.74 -19.23 7.79
CA SER A 96 5.09 -19.33 7.17
C SER A 96 6.20 -19.29 8.21
N ASN A 97 6.54 -20.46 8.72
CA ASN A 97 7.87 -21.03 8.60
C ASN A 97 7.86 -22.36 9.35
N GLY A 98 8.40 -23.39 8.70
CA GLY A 98 8.54 -24.77 9.16
C GLY A 98 9.44 -24.93 10.37
N ALA A 99 9.13 -24.23 11.45
CA ALA A 99 9.45 -24.66 12.78
C ALA A 99 8.63 -25.91 13.08
N GLY A 100 9.31 -27.06 13.23
CA GLY A 100 8.71 -28.20 13.92
C GLY A 100 8.21 -27.81 15.31
N TRP A 101 7.77 -28.77 16.12
CA TRP A 101 7.35 -28.58 17.51
C TRP A 101 8.34 -27.82 18.43
N ARG A 102 9.50 -27.36 17.94
CA ARG A 102 10.57 -26.65 18.66
C ARG A 102 10.88 -25.21 18.22
N GLY A 103 10.24 -24.63 17.19
CA GLY A 103 10.57 -23.24 16.82
C GLY A 103 9.75 -22.18 17.56
N ALA A 104 10.32 -20.98 17.71
CA ALA A 104 9.78 -19.88 18.50
C ALA A 104 8.37 -19.47 18.04
N GLN A 105 7.35 -19.81 18.84
CA GLN A 105 5.95 -19.44 18.60
C GLN A 105 5.59 -18.03 19.11
N SER A 106 6.54 -17.33 19.73
CA SER A 106 6.37 -16.02 20.37
C SER A 106 7.44 -15.04 19.92
N ILE A 107 7.13 -13.74 19.95
CA ILE A 107 8.09 -12.68 19.63
C ILE A 107 9.20 -12.62 20.68
N SER A 108 8.86 -12.85 21.94
CA SER A 108 9.82 -12.97 23.05
C SER A 108 10.90 -14.01 22.75
N GLY A 109 10.54 -15.18 22.20
CA GLY A 109 11.51 -16.20 21.82
C GLY A 109 12.43 -15.78 20.67
N MET A 110 11.92 -15.03 19.69
CA MET A 110 12.72 -14.50 18.58
C MET A 110 13.69 -13.41 19.03
N LEU A 111 13.23 -12.49 19.88
CA LEU A 111 14.08 -11.45 20.47
C LEU A 111 15.16 -12.08 21.37
N ALA A 112 14.80 -13.12 22.14
CA ALA A 112 15.73 -13.89 22.96
C ALA A 112 16.79 -14.65 22.12
N GLN A 113 16.55 -14.97 20.86
CA GLN A 113 17.57 -15.57 19.99
C GLN A 113 18.35 -14.52 19.19
N SER A 114 17.98 -13.25 19.29
CA SER A 114 18.59 -12.13 18.58
C SER A 114 19.74 -11.49 19.35
N GLY A 115 20.43 -10.54 18.70
CA GLY A 115 21.44 -9.69 19.36
C GLY A 115 20.87 -8.62 20.30
N VAL A 116 19.55 -8.45 20.38
CA VAL A 116 18.91 -7.42 21.21
C VAL A 116 18.93 -7.84 22.68
N ARG A 117 19.63 -7.07 23.52
CA ARG A 117 19.67 -7.29 24.97
C ARG A 117 18.61 -6.45 25.69
N GLU A 118 18.27 -6.89 26.90
CA GLU A 118 17.36 -6.17 27.79
C GLU A 118 17.85 -4.73 28.02
N GLY A 119 16.96 -3.75 27.83
CA GLY A 119 17.27 -2.33 28.00
C GLY A 119 18.20 -1.73 26.95
N GLU A 120 18.58 -2.46 25.89
CA GLU A 120 19.33 -1.92 24.76
C GLU A 120 18.42 -1.47 23.61
N PRO A 121 18.82 -0.45 22.83
CA PRO A 121 18.12 -0.09 21.62
C PRO A 121 18.28 -1.19 20.56
N GLY A 122 17.18 -1.57 19.93
CA GLY A 122 17.12 -2.53 18.83
C GLY A 122 15.99 -2.19 17.87
N ILE A 123 15.96 -2.82 16.69
CA ILE A 123 14.94 -2.59 15.68
C ILE A 123 14.18 -3.89 15.44
N LEU A 124 12.85 -3.83 15.56
CA LEU A 124 11.94 -4.93 15.25
C LEU A 124 11.05 -4.54 14.05
N ALA A 125 11.05 -5.34 13.01
CA ALA A 125 10.16 -5.19 11.86
C ALA A 125 9.10 -6.28 11.87
N LEU A 126 7.83 -5.90 11.98
CA LEU A 126 6.67 -6.77 11.83
C LEU A 126 6.14 -6.60 10.41
N ASP A 127 6.50 -7.51 9.51
CA ASP A 127 6.13 -7.43 8.09
C ASP A 127 4.85 -8.22 7.78
N GLU A 128 4.14 -7.84 6.73
CA GLU A 128 2.87 -8.44 6.31
C GLU A 128 1.81 -8.50 7.43
N PHE A 129 1.77 -7.46 8.29
CA PHE A 129 0.93 -7.41 9.49
C PHE A 129 -0.56 -7.63 9.21
N GLN A 130 -1.05 -7.28 8.01
CA GLN A 130 -2.45 -7.50 7.62
C GLN A 130 -2.86 -8.98 7.64
N ARG A 131 -1.90 -9.92 7.55
CA ARG A 131 -2.16 -11.36 7.59
C ARG A 131 -2.45 -11.85 9.02
N PHE A 132 -2.05 -11.10 10.04
CA PHE A 132 -2.24 -11.40 11.45
C PHE A 132 -3.64 -11.06 11.97
N ARG A 133 -4.68 -11.47 11.24
CA ARG A 133 -6.08 -11.13 11.52
C ARG A 133 -6.57 -11.75 12.84
N THR A 134 -7.28 -10.95 13.65
CA THR A 134 -7.87 -11.38 14.94
C THR A 134 -9.40 -11.41 14.92
N ILE A 135 -10.01 -10.85 13.87
CA ILE A 135 -11.46 -10.81 13.66
C ILE A 135 -11.81 -11.31 12.25
N ASP A 136 -12.87 -12.11 12.12
CA ASP A 136 -13.38 -12.59 10.82
C ASP A 136 -14.27 -11.55 10.10
N ASN A 137 -14.75 -11.90 8.89
CA ASN A 137 -15.62 -11.00 8.10
C ASN A 137 -16.99 -10.74 8.75
N LYS A 138 -17.42 -11.56 9.71
CA LYS A 138 -18.67 -11.44 10.47
C LYS A 138 -18.45 -10.80 11.85
N ARG A 139 -17.26 -10.26 12.11
CA ARG A 139 -16.84 -9.73 13.42
C ARG A 139 -16.72 -10.77 14.55
N GLY A 140 -16.66 -12.06 14.21
CA GLY A 140 -16.34 -13.13 15.12
C GLY A 140 -14.84 -13.17 15.46
N GLU A 141 -14.51 -13.63 16.66
CA GLU A 141 -13.11 -13.77 17.08
C GLU A 141 -12.41 -14.91 16.33
N VAL A 142 -11.22 -14.63 15.80
CA VAL A 142 -10.34 -15.64 15.22
C VAL A 142 -9.33 -16.06 16.28
N ARG A 143 -9.25 -17.37 16.54
CA ARG A 143 -8.25 -17.91 17.45
C ARG A 143 -6.87 -17.82 16.79
N VAL A 144 -6.03 -16.94 17.32
CA VAL A 144 -4.63 -16.78 16.90
C VAL A 144 -3.73 -17.47 17.90
N GLU A 145 -2.98 -18.50 17.50
CA GLU A 145 -2.16 -19.29 18.43
C GLU A 145 -0.68 -18.84 18.52
N ARG A 146 -0.19 -18.06 17.56
CA ARG A 146 1.20 -17.56 17.50
C ARG A 146 1.27 -16.06 17.70
N TYR A 147 2.40 -15.56 18.20
CA TYR A 147 2.71 -14.12 18.34
C TYR A 147 1.70 -13.31 19.17
N GLN A 148 0.92 -13.94 20.06
CA GLN A 148 -0.05 -13.22 20.90
C GLN A 148 0.61 -12.14 21.77
N ASP A 149 1.87 -12.35 22.13
CA ASP A 149 2.70 -11.47 22.93
C ASP A 149 3.06 -10.14 22.24
N VAL A 150 2.84 -10.02 20.92
CA VAL A 150 3.01 -8.78 20.16
C VAL A 150 2.23 -7.60 20.76
N TRP A 151 1.02 -7.85 21.26
CA TRP A 151 0.18 -6.79 21.79
C TRP A 151 0.66 -6.29 23.15
N ALA A 152 1.36 -7.12 23.93
CA ALA A 152 2.01 -6.67 25.16
C ALA A 152 3.22 -5.80 24.80
N LEU A 153 4.07 -6.28 23.88
CA LEU A 153 5.22 -5.52 23.40
C LEU A 153 4.84 -4.13 22.87
N LEU A 154 3.81 -4.02 22.03
CA LEU A 154 3.36 -2.73 21.48
C LEU A 154 2.75 -1.79 22.55
N SER A 155 2.39 -2.29 23.72
CA SER A 155 1.75 -1.49 24.77
C SER A 155 2.77 -0.81 25.68
N ASP A 156 3.66 -1.60 26.31
CA ASP A 156 4.62 -1.14 27.32
C ASP A 156 6.05 -1.61 27.07
N GLY A 157 6.29 -2.43 26.05
CA GLY A 157 7.61 -2.96 25.72
C GLY A 157 8.08 -4.08 26.66
N ARG A 158 7.21 -4.61 27.52
CA ARG A 158 7.58 -5.67 28.45
C ARG A 158 7.00 -6.98 27.98
N LEU A 159 7.85 -8.00 27.91
CA LEU A 159 7.46 -9.32 27.46
C LEU A 159 7.68 -10.36 28.56
N PRO A 160 6.76 -11.32 28.73
CA PRO A 160 7.07 -12.51 29.50
C PRO A 160 8.17 -13.30 28.77
N PRO A 161 9.03 -14.03 29.49
CA PRO A 161 10.09 -14.81 28.87
C PRO A 161 9.48 -15.99 28.10
N ALA A 162 10.24 -16.49 27.14
CA ALA A 162 9.78 -17.52 26.22
C ALA A 162 9.32 -18.78 26.97
N LEU A 163 8.08 -19.21 26.75
CA LEU A 163 7.49 -20.40 27.40
C LEU A 163 8.21 -21.72 27.05
N SER A 164 9.00 -21.77 25.98
CA SER A 164 9.86 -22.93 25.64
C SER A 164 10.89 -23.23 26.73
N LEU A 165 11.24 -22.23 27.55
CA LEU A 165 12.19 -22.30 28.65
C LEU A 165 11.85 -23.37 29.70
N LEU A 166 10.58 -23.47 30.12
CA LEU A 166 10.20 -24.42 31.17
C LEU A 166 10.36 -25.87 30.68
N GLY A 167 9.99 -26.14 29.43
CA GLY A 167 10.16 -27.46 28.82
C GLY A 167 11.63 -27.82 28.57
N ASP A 168 12.45 -26.85 28.17
CA ASP A 168 13.89 -27.07 27.94
C ASP A 168 14.66 -27.24 29.26
N ILE A 169 14.32 -26.47 30.30
CA ILE A 169 14.88 -26.61 31.65
C ILE A 169 14.43 -27.92 32.30
N GLU A 170 13.16 -28.30 32.19
CA GLU A 170 12.67 -29.60 32.68
C GLU A 170 13.38 -30.75 31.97
N SER A 171 13.58 -30.66 30.65
CA SER A 171 14.29 -31.67 29.88
C SER A 171 15.77 -31.75 30.27
N ALA A 172 16.45 -30.61 30.48
CA ALA A 172 17.84 -30.58 30.92
C ALA A 172 18.03 -31.07 32.37
N ILE A 173 17.11 -30.73 33.28
CA ILE A 173 17.09 -31.26 34.65
C ILE A 173 16.85 -32.77 34.63
N ALA A 174 15.94 -33.25 33.77
CA ALA A 174 15.67 -34.68 33.62
C ALA A 174 16.87 -35.43 33.02
N GLU A 175 17.55 -34.88 32.01
CA GLU A 175 18.79 -35.45 31.45
C GLU A 175 19.92 -35.46 32.48
N ALA A 176 20.13 -34.36 33.22
CA ALA A 176 21.16 -34.29 34.26
C ALA A 176 20.86 -35.22 35.45
N ALA A 177 19.59 -35.38 35.84
CA ALA A 177 19.17 -36.33 36.86
C ALA A 177 19.33 -37.78 36.37
N PHE A 178 19.00 -38.07 35.12
CA PHE A 178 19.19 -39.37 34.47
C PHE A 178 20.68 -39.75 34.36
N ASP A 179 21.53 -38.80 33.98
CA ASP A 179 22.99 -38.98 33.93
C ASP A 179 23.60 -39.15 35.33
N ALA A 180 23.04 -38.48 36.34
CA ALA A 180 23.44 -38.65 37.74
C ALA A 180 23.00 -40.01 38.32
N GLU A 181 21.82 -40.52 37.95
CA GLU A 181 21.37 -41.87 38.32
C GLU A 181 22.16 -42.99 37.63
N ARG A 182 22.70 -42.75 36.43
CA ARG A 182 23.51 -43.74 35.69
C ARG A 182 24.99 -43.77 36.08
N ALA A 183 25.41 -42.97 37.05
CA ALA A 183 26.77 -42.97 37.59
C ALA A 183 27.03 -44.13 38.58
N ASP A 184 26.78 -45.36 38.14
CA ASP A 184 27.26 -46.61 38.76
C ASP A 184 28.49 -47.17 38.02
N ALA A 185 29.32 -46.28 37.44
CA ALA A 185 30.65 -46.62 36.94
C ALA A 185 31.59 -45.42 37.10
N ALA A 186 32.16 -45.29 38.30
CA ALA A 186 33.43 -44.61 38.60
C ALA A 186 33.82 -43.39 37.73
N ASP A 187 33.15 -42.23 37.88
CA ASP A 187 33.86 -40.94 37.82
C ASP A 187 33.07 -39.81 38.50
N ALA A 188 33.35 -39.59 39.79
CA ALA A 188 32.91 -38.39 40.51
C ALA A 188 33.87 -37.24 40.20
N GLY A 189 33.75 -36.63 39.03
CA GLY A 189 34.76 -35.66 38.57
C GLY A 189 34.33 -34.54 37.63
N LEU A 190 33.04 -34.43 37.28
CA LEU A 190 32.61 -33.34 36.39
C LEU A 190 32.52 -32.01 37.16
N ARG A 191 33.50 -31.12 36.90
CA ARG A 191 33.58 -29.73 37.41
C ARG A 191 32.37 -28.88 37.01
N PHE A 192 31.71 -29.22 35.91
CA PHE A 192 30.53 -28.53 35.38
C PHE A 192 29.39 -29.53 35.18
N LYS A 193 28.21 -29.18 35.67
CA LYS A 193 26.98 -29.98 35.64
C LYS A 193 26.01 -29.49 34.57
N LEU A 194 26.22 -28.27 34.05
CA LEU A 194 25.48 -27.69 32.94
C LEU A 194 26.42 -27.42 31.75
N ARG A 195 25.88 -27.51 30.54
CA ARG A 195 26.54 -27.07 29.31
C ARG A 195 26.62 -25.54 29.29
N SER A 196 27.57 -24.99 28.52
CA SER A 196 27.78 -23.54 28.45
C SER A 196 26.56 -22.76 27.95
N TRP A 197 25.79 -23.32 27.01
CA TRP A 197 24.58 -22.69 26.50
C TRP A 197 23.42 -22.74 27.51
N GLU A 198 23.28 -23.82 28.27
CA GLU A 198 22.28 -23.95 29.35
C GLU A 198 22.58 -22.96 30.48
N ALA A 199 23.85 -22.83 30.85
CA ALA A 199 24.30 -21.87 31.85
C ALA A 199 24.17 -20.42 31.37
N GLN A 200 24.40 -20.13 30.09
CA GLN A 200 24.15 -18.80 29.50
C GLN A 200 22.67 -18.45 29.50
N GLU A 201 21.80 -19.42 29.21
CA GLU A 201 20.36 -19.21 29.21
C GLU A 201 19.85 -18.97 30.64
N LEU A 202 20.27 -19.78 31.62
CA LEU A 202 19.95 -19.55 33.03
C LEU A 202 20.47 -18.21 33.54
N GLN A 203 21.70 -17.84 33.19
CA GLN A 203 22.31 -16.56 33.55
C GLN A 203 21.45 -15.38 33.10
N ARG A 204 21.02 -15.41 31.83
CA ARG A 204 20.24 -14.34 31.23
C ARG A 204 18.83 -14.27 31.80
N GLN A 205 18.15 -15.41 31.94
CA GLN A 205 16.73 -15.47 32.29
C GLN A 205 16.47 -15.21 33.78
N LEU A 206 17.37 -15.67 34.65
CA LEU A 206 17.31 -15.39 36.09
C LEU A 206 18.02 -14.07 36.46
N LYS A 207 18.46 -13.28 35.45
CA LYS A 207 19.19 -12.00 35.60
C LYS A 207 20.32 -12.10 36.62
N LEU A 208 21.14 -13.15 36.48
CA LEU A 208 22.17 -13.50 37.46
C LEU A 208 23.46 -12.74 37.17
N ASP A 209 23.98 -12.04 38.18
CA ASP A 209 25.30 -11.39 38.14
C ASP A 209 26.48 -12.37 38.33
N ALA A 210 26.20 -13.68 38.40
CA ALA A 210 27.21 -14.72 38.62
C ALA A 210 28.00 -15.02 37.32
N PRO A 211 29.33 -15.28 37.38
CA PRO A 211 30.12 -15.70 36.23
C PRO A 211 29.59 -16.98 35.60
N LEU A 212 29.66 -17.10 34.28
CA LEU A 212 29.14 -18.26 33.53
C LEU A 212 29.70 -19.60 34.04
N LEU A 213 31.00 -19.63 34.37
CA LEU A 213 31.67 -20.82 34.91
C LEU A 213 31.14 -21.24 36.29
N GLU A 214 30.61 -20.31 37.08
CA GLU A 214 29.98 -20.60 38.37
C GLU A 214 28.60 -21.22 38.15
N ILE A 215 27.82 -20.70 37.19
CA ILE A 215 26.50 -21.22 36.83
C ILE A 215 26.63 -22.62 36.24
N MET A 216 27.64 -22.84 35.41
CA MET A 216 27.93 -24.17 34.85
C MET A 216 28.19 -25.25 35.93
N ALA A 217 28.53 -24.87 37.16
CA ALA A 217 28.80 -25.79 38.26
C ALA A 217 27.58 -26.11 39.14
N TRP A 218 26.40 -25.52 38.89
CA TRP A 218 25.22 -25.68 39.73
C TRP A 218 24.60 -27.07 39.65
N THR A 219 24.18 -27.62 40.79
CA THR A 219 23.45 -28.89 40.85
C THR A 219 21.96 -28.71 40.49
N PRO A 220 21.26 -29.76 40.05
CA PRO A 220 19.82 -29.70 39.78
C PRO A 220 18.99 -29.12 40.93
N GLU A 221 19.34 -29.43 42.19
CA GLU A 221 18.66 -28.93 43.39
C GLU A 221 18.89 -27.42 43.57
N GLN A 222 20.10 -26.94 43.31
CA GLN A 222 20.44 -25.51 43.39
C GLN A 222 19.69 -24.71 42.32
N ILE A 223 19.56 -25.27 41.11
CA ILE A 223 18.79 -24.68 40.01
C ILE A 223 17.30 -24.62 40.39
N GLN A 224 16.73 -25.71 40.90
CA GLN A 224 15.32 -25.78 41.30
C GLN A 224 15.00 -24.80 42.43
N GLN A 225 15.90 -24.66 43.41
CA GLN A 225 15.73 -23.75 44.55
C GLN A 225 15.77 -22.29 44.10
N ARG A 226 16.66 -21.93 43.16
CA ARG A 226 16.73 -20.58 42.58
C ARG A 226 15.54 -20.27 41.68
N LEU A 227 15.05 -21.25 40.92
CA LEU A 227 13.81 -21.10 40.14
C LEU A 227 12.59 -20.86 41.03
N ARG A 228 12.45 -21.61 42.14
CA ARG A 228 11.37 -21.38 43.12
C ARG A 228 11.49 -20.02 43.79
N ALA A 229 12.69 -19.63 44.22
CA ALA A 229 12.93 -18.32 44.82
C ALA A 229 12.62 -17.18 43.84
N PHE A 230 12.97 -17.32 42.57
CA PHE A 230 12.65 -16.35 41.52
C PHE A 230 11.15 -16.28 41.23
N HIS A 231 10.45 -17.42 41.25
CA HIS A 231 8.99 -17.48 41.09
C HIS A 231 8.24 -16.82 42.26
N GLU A 232 8.73 -16.99 43.50
CA GLU A 232 8.11 -16.46 44.72
C GLU A 232 8.39 -14.96 44.94
N SER A 233 9.52 -14.43 44.45
CA SER A 233 9.94 -13.04 44.68
C SER A 233 9.79 -12.10 43.49
N GLY A 234 9.60 -12.63 42.28
CA GLY A 234 9.97 -11.93 41.04
C GLY A 234 8.89 -11.74 39.99
N GLN A 235 7.58 -11.80 40.28
CA GLN A 235 6.55 -11.61 39.24
C GLN A 235 6.70 -10.30 38.43
N GLN A 236 7.26 -9.22 39.00
CA GLN A 236 7.60 -7.98 38.28
C GLN A 236 9.02 -7.94 37.69
N GLN A 237 9.95 -8.81 38.15
CA GLN A 237 11.33 -8.92 37.64
C GLN A 237 11.47 -9.94 36.50
N TRP A 238 10.44 -10.77 36.31
CA TRP A 238 10.38 -11.87 35.35
C TRP A 238 10.19 -11.38 33.90
N GLU A 239 9.66 -10.16 33.70
CA GLU A 239 9.52 -9.56 32.38
C GLU A 239 10.87 -9.08 31.84
N THR A 240 11.07 -9.25 30.53
CA THR A 240 12.23 -8.68 29.82
C THR A 240 11.88 -7.29 29.28
N ASP A 241 12.69 -6.30 29.62
CA ASP A 241 12.52 -4.92 29.17
C ASP A 241 13.02 -4.71 27.72
N TYR A 242 12.07 -4.52 26.81
CA TYR A 242 12.28 -4.10 25.42
C TYR A 242 11.70 -2.70 25.15
N SER A 243 11.54 -1.86 26.17
CA SER A 243 10.98 -0.50 26.06
C SER A 243 11.74 0.43 25.12
N ARG A 244 13.01 0.13 24.83
CA ARG A 244 13.86 0.90 23.89
C ARG A 244 13.87 0.33 22.47
N LEU A 245 12.95 -0.55 22.11
CA LEU A 245 12.80 -1.00 20.73
C LEU A 245 12.20 0.10 19.84
N LEU A 246 12.73 0.17 18.62
CA LEU A 246 12.06 0.80 17.50
C LEU A 246 11.30 -0.30 16.73
N VAL A 247 9.98 -0.21 16.72
CA VAL A 247 9.09 -1.20 16.08
C VAL A 247 8.52 -0.62 14.80
N PHE A 248 8.84 -1.24 13.67
CA PHE A 248 8.18 -0.98 12.40
C PHE A 248 7.06 -1.97 12.19
N VAL A 249 5.86 -1.48 11.93
CA VAL A 249 4.71 -2.32 11.54
C VAL A 249 4.41 -2.09 10.07
N CYS A 250 4.72 -3.06 9.23
CA CYS A 250 4.51 -2.96 7.79
C CYS A 250 3.31 -3.80 7.36
N GLY A 251 2.44 -3.23 6.53
CA GLY A 251 1.35 -4.01 5.95
C GLY A 251 0.75 -3.43 4.69
N ASN A 252 0.07 -4.30 3.96
CA ASN A 252 -0.76 -3.96 2.81
C ASN A 252 -2.22 -3.90 3.26
N LEU A 253 -2.82 -2.71 3.20
CA LEU A 253 -4.22 -2.51 3.55
C LEU A 253 -4.99 -2.23 2.26
N ASP A 254 -5.24 -3.29 1.49
CA ASP A 254 -5.91 -3.19 0.19
C ASP A 254 -7.33 -2.59 0.33
N GLU A 255 -7.97 -2.78 1.49
CA GLU A 255 -9.28 -2.20 1.82
C GLU A 255 -9.30 -0.67 1.82
N MET A 256 -8.16 0.00 2.02
CA MET A 256 -8.07 1.46 1.90
C MET A 256 -8.33 1.94 0.48
N TYR A 257 -8.20 1.06 -0.51
CA TYR A 257 -8.27 1.37 -1.92
C TYR A 257 -9.57 0.86 -2.59
N GLU A 258 -10.40 0.08 -1.90
CA GLU A 258 -11.64 -0.51 -2.47
C GLU A 258 -12.59 0.55 -3.04
N GLU A 259 -12.80 1.66 -2.34
CA GLU A 259 -13.65 2.77 -2.81
C GLU A 259 -13.02 3.55 -3.98
N LEU A 260 -11.69 3.52 -4.10
CA LEU A 260 -10.96 4.14 -5.22
C LEU A 260 -10.99 3.24 -6.46
N ALA A 261 -10.79 1.93 -6.28
CA ALA A 261 -10.78 0.93 -7.34
C ALA A 261 -12.16 0.74 -7.99
N THR A 262 -13.24 0.78 -7.20
CA THR A 262 -14.62 0.71 -7.72
C THR A 262 -15.02 1.95 -8.53
N SER A 263 -14.32 3.07 -8.37
CA SER A 263 -14.60 4.30 -9.10
C SER A 263 -14.01 4.31 -10.52
N VAL A 264 -12.92 3.56 -10.78
CA VAL A 264 -12.23 3.51 -12.08
C VAL A 264 -11.52 2.15 -12.22
N ASP A 265 -12.11 1.20 -12.96
CA ASP A 265 -11.50 -0.11 -13.28
C ASP A 265 -10.19 0.03 -14.12
N ASP A 266 -9.89 1.25 -14.59
CA ASP A 266 -8.71 1.65 -15.39
C ASP A 266 -7.46 2.05 -14.58
N CYS A 267 -7.44 1.85 -13.25
CA CYS A 267 -6.28 2.15 -12.36
C CYS A 267 -4.98 1.42 -12.74
N ASP A 268 -5.05 0.42 -13.61
CA ASP A 268 -3.90 -0.32 -14.13
C ASP A 268 -3.23 0.34 -15.36
N SER A 269 -3.79 1.42 -15.89
CA SER A 269 -3.32 2.06 -17.13
C SER A 269 -2.46 3.32 -16.93
N ASP A 270 -2.69 4.12 -15.87
CA ASP A 270 -1.96 5.37 -15.60
C ASP A 270 -1.49 5.51 -14.14
N ALA A 271 -0.17 5.51 -13.97
CA ALA A 271 0.49 5.59 -12.67
C ALA A 271 0.28 6.95 -11.96
N ASP A 272 0.22 8.06 -12.69
CA ASP A 272 0.10 9.39 -12.06
C ASP A 272 -1.31 9.64 -11.52
N THR A 273 -2.32 9.17 -12.24
CA THR A 273 -3.71 9.21 -11.81
C THR A 273 -3.90 8.39 -10.54
N PHE A 274 -3.40 7.16 -10.54
CA PHE A 274 -3.47 6.30 -9.36
C PHE A 274 -2.64 6.87 -8.18
N HIS A 275 -1.49 7.48 -8.45
CA HIS A 275 -0.69 8.17 -7.42
C HIS A 275 -1.44 9.33 -6.78
N SER A 276 -2.10 10.17 -7.58
CA SER A 276 -2.90 11.30 -7.09
C SER A 276 -4.08 10.85 -6.22
N LEU A 277 -4.77 9.77 -6.62
CA LEU A 277 -5.87 9.18 -5.86
C LEU A 277 -5.40 8.61 -4.52
N THR A 278 -4.32 7.82 -4.53
CA THR A 278 -3.76 7.23 -3.31
C THR A 278 -3.12 8.26 -2.38
N GLY A 279 -2.63 9.39 -2.91
CA GLY A 279 -2.10 10.51 -2.13
C GLY A 279 -3.14 11.26 -1.29
N LYS A 280 -4.44 11.08 -1.56
CA LYS A 280 -5.54 11.68 -0.80
C LYS A 280 -5.96 10.86 0.43
N LEU A 281 -5.41 9.66 0.58
CA LEU A 281 -5.73 8.77 1.70
C LEU A 281 -5.28 9.36 3.03
N SER A 282 -6.12 9.17 4.04
CA SER A 282 -5.95 9.72 5.37
C SER A 282 -5.75 8.62 6.42
N VAL A 283 -5.31 9.02 7.62
CA VAL A 283 -5.19 8.10 8.76
C VAL A 283 -6.56 7.52 9.17
N ILE A 284 -7.66 8.19 8.83
CA ILE A 284 -9.02 7.68 9.08
C ILE A 284 -9.25 6.42 8.26
N ASP A 285 -8.84 6.42 6.99
CA ASP A 285 -8.99 5.29 6.07
C ASP A 285 -8.17 4.08 6.55
N VAL A 286 -6.94 4.34 7.04
CA VAL A 286 -6.10 3.32 7.69
C VAL A 286 -6.83 2.70 8.89
N LYS A 287 -7.36 3.52 9.80
CA LYS A 287 -8.05 3.03 11.00
C LYS A 287 -9.32 2.25 10.65
N GLN A 288 -10.06 2.67 9.63
CA GLN A 288 -11.22 1.92 9.13
C GLN A 288 -10.81 0.55 8.57
N ALA A 289 -9.76 0.48 7.75
CA ALA A 289 -9.24 -0.77 7.21
C ALA A 289 -8.73 -1.70 8.33
N LEU A 290 -7.99 -1.18 9.30
CA LEU A 290 -7.51 -1.95 10.46
C LEU A 290 -8.67 -2.50 11.31
N ASN A 291 -9.72 -1.72 11.55
CA ASN A 291 -10.90 -2.16 12.31
C ASN A 291 -11.70 -3.28 11.61
N ARG A 292 -11.46 -3.56 10.33
CA ARG A 292 -12.01 -4.73 9.64
C ARG A 292 -11.24 -6.02 9.97
N ARG A 293 -10.01 -5.92 10.49
CA ARG A 293 -9.09 -7.06 10.73
C ARG A 293 -8.75 -7.26 12.20
N PHE A 294 -8.79 -6.19 12.99
CA PHE A 294 -8.34 -6.14 14.37
C PHE A 294 -9.38 -5.53 15.30
N LYS A 295 -9.31 -5.89 16.58
CA LYS A 295 -10.16 -5.30 17.60
C LYS A 295 -9.79 -3.84 17.85
N PRO A 296 -10.74 -2.94 18.20
CA PRO A 296 -10.45 -1.53 18.42
C PRO A 296 -9.32 -1.28 19.44
N GLU A 297 -9.26 -2.08 20.51
CA GLU A 297 -8.21 -2.00 21.53
C GLU A 297 -6.83 -2.43 21.02
N GLN A 298 -6.76 -3.29 20.00
CA GLN A 298 -5.52 -3.67 19.34
C GLN A 298 -5.05 -2.57 18.40
N VAL A 299 -5.97 -1.97 17.63
CA VAL A 299 -5.68 -0.82 16.77
C VAL A 299 -5.17 0.36 17.59
N ALA A 300 -5.70 0.57 18.79
CA ALA A 300 -5.22 1.62 19.70
C ALA A 300 -3.76 1.44 20.16
N ARG A 301 -3.24 0.20 20.20
CA ARG A 301 -1.85 -0.10 20.59
C ARG A 301 -0.84 0.17 19.48
N LEU A 302 -1.27 0.33 18.23
CA LEU A 302 -0.40 0.70 17.11
C LEU A 302 0.03 2.19 17.16
N GLY A 303 -0.56 2.98 18.06
CA GLY A 303 -0.25 4.39 18.21
C GLY A 303 -0.96 5.27 17.17
N ASN A 304 -0.37 6.44 16.88
CA ASN A 304 -0.91 7.40 15.92
C ASN A 304 0.04 7.69 14.74
N GLU A 305 1.27 7.19 14.78
CA GLU A 305 2.27 7.35 13.72
C GLU A 305 2.00 6.39 12.57
N HIS A 306 0.97 6.69 11.79
CA HIS A 306 0.62 5.98 10.56
C HIS A 306 1.16 6.73 9.34
N VAL A 307 2.14 6.12 8.67
CA VAL A 307 2.71 6.61 7.43
C VAL A 307 2.10 5.85 6.26
N ILE A 308 1.41 6.58 5.37
CA ILE A 308 0.72 6.03 4.20
C ILE A 308 1.63 6.21 2.99
N TYR A 309 1.87 5.12 2.28
CA TYR A 309 2.59 5.11 1.00
C TYR A 309 1.58 5.28 -0.12
N PRO A 310 1.67 6.36 -0.91
CA PRO A 310 0.96 6.40 -2.18
C PRO A 310 1.54 5.34 -3.12
N SER A 311 0.82 5.01 -4.19
CA SER A 311 1.39 4.24 -5.29
C SER A 311 2.56 5.00 -5.93
N LEU A 312 3.38 4.36 -6.76
CA LEU A 312 4.48 5.06 -7.41
C LEU A 312 3.97 5.91 -8.58
N SER A 313 4.52 7.11 -8.73
CA SER A 313 4.25 7.96 -9.90
C SER A 313 4.92 7.40 -11.15
N ARG A 314 4.47 7.84 -12.33
CA ARG A 314 5.08 7.48 -13.61
C ARG A 314 6.58 7.77 -13.62
N ARG A 315 6.97 8.95 -13.13
CA ARG A 315 8.37 9.35 -13.02
C ARG A 315 9.18 8.38 -12.16
N ALA A 316 8.63 7.91 -11.04
CA ALA A 316 9.32 6.95 -10.17
C ALA A 316 9.51 5.60 -10.87
N TYR A 317 8.51 5.11 -11.62
CA TYR A 317 8.64 3.92 -12.44
C TYR A 317 9.67 4.07 -13.56
N GLU A 318 9.69 5.22 -14.26
CA GLU A 318 10.67 5.52 -15.32
C GLU A 318 12.11 5.52 -14.76
N GLN A 319 12.32 6.10 -13.58
CA GLN A 319 13.62 6.08 -12.89
C GLN A 319 14.05 4.66 -12.48
N LEU A 320 13.11 3.84 -11.97
CA LEU A 320 13.37 2.43 -11.65
C LEU A 320 13.77 1.65 -12.90
N ILE A 321 13.03 1.82 -13.99
CA ILE A 321 13.33 1.18 -15.28
C ILE A 321 14.71 1.61 -15.78
N GLU A 322 15.05 2.89 -15.72
CA GLU A 322 16.34 3.40 -16.15
C GLU A 322 17.50 2.79 -15.34
N GLN A 323 17.37 2.77 -14.01
CA GLN A 323 18.38 2.21 -13.12
C GLN A 323 18.57 0.70 -13.34
N ASP A 324 17.47 -0.06 -13.47
CA ASP A 324 17.52 -1.49 -13.70
C ASP A 324 18.07 -1.84 -15.10
N CYS A 325 17.66 -1.10 -16.13
CA CYS A 325 18.24 -1.21 -17.47
C CYS A 325 19.76 -1.01 -17.44
N ALA A 326 20.23 0.03 -16.75
CA ALA A 326 21.67 0.29 -16.59
C ALA A 326 22.37 -0.80 -15.77
N ARG A 327 21.71 -1.36 -14.75
CA ARG A 327 22.24 -2.50 -13.98
C ARG A 327 22.43 -3.72 -14.87
N TYR A 328 21.40 -4.14 -15.60
CA TYR A 328 21.46 -5.28 -16.51
C TYR A 328 22.49 -5.10 -17.63
N ALA A 329 22.61 -3.90 -18.19
CA ALA A 329 23.63 -3.59 -19.19
C ALA A 329 25.05 -3.75 -18.62
N ARG A 330 25.33 -3.17 -17.44
CA ARG A 330 26.64 -3.29 -16.76
C ARG A 330 26.96 -4.72 -16.35
N GLU A 331 25.99 -5.46 -15.82
CA GLU A 331 26.17 -6.87 -15.46
C GLU A 331 26.51 -7.69 -16.71
N THR A 332 25.82 -7.48 -17.83
CA THR A 332 26.10 -8.20 -19.08
C THR A 332 27.47 -7.82 -19.65
N GLU A 333 27.80 -6.53 -19.64
CA GLU A 333 29.10 -5.99 -20.05
C GLU A 333 30.25 -6.61 -19.24
N ALA A 334 30.09 -6.77 -17.93
CA ALA A 334 31.10 -7.41 -17.08
C ALA A 334 31.38 -8.88 -17.45
N HIS A 335 30.41 -9.59 -18.05
CA HIS A 335 30.56 -10.99 -18.43
C HIS A 335 31.06 -11.20 -19.87
N CYS A 336 30.68 -10.33 -20.81
CA CYS A 336 31.01 -10.49 -22.24
C CYS A 336 31.96 -9.43 -22.82
N GLY A 337 32.22 -8.34 -22.08
CA GLY A 337 33.07 -7.24 -22.50
C GLY A 337 32.46 -6.31 -23.56
N LEU A 338 31.20 -6.51 -23.97
CA LEU A 338 30.49 -5.65 -24.94
C LEU A 338 29.73 -4.54 -24.22
N HIS A 339 29.77 -3.32 -24.76
CA HIS A 339 29.03 -2.19 -24.21
C HIS A 339 27.61 -2.15 -24.79
N PHE A 340 26.59 -2.13 -23.93
CA PHE A 340 25.18 -2.16 -24.38
C PHE A 340 24.50 -0.80 -24.25
N GLU A 341 24.05 -0.27 -25.37
CA GLU A 341 23.29 0.98 -25.44
C GLU A 341 21.80 0.70 -25.65
N LEU A 342 21.02 0.85 -24.58
CA LEU A 342 19.57 0.67 -24.60
C LEU A 342 18.88 1.99 -25.02
N ALA A 343 18.15 1.95 -26.14
CA ALA A 343 17.38 3.10 -26.64
C ALA A 343 16.14 3.40 -25.79
N ALA A 344 15.61 4.62 -25.92
CA ALA A 344 14.38 5.05 -25.23
C ALA A 344 13.19 4.12 -25.55
N SER A 345 13.09 3.64 -26.80
CA SER A 345 12.03 2.71 -27.20
C SER A 345 11.99 1.43 -26.37
N VAL A 346 13.14 0.93 -25.90
CA VAL A 346 13.18 -0.25 -25.02
C VAL A 346 12.55 0.07 -23.67
N ARG A 347 12.90 1.22 -23.08
CA ARG A 347 12.37 1.67 -21.78
C ARG A 347 10.86 1.92 -21.85
N GLU A 348 10.39 2.56 -22.93
CA GLU A 348 8.98 2.81 -23.19
C GLU A 348 8.17 1.51 -23.32
N GLN A 349 8.69 0.50 -24.04
CA GLN A 349 8.02 -0.79 -24.16
C GLN A 349 8.00 -1.57 -22.85
N ILE A 350 9.08 -1.49 -22.05
CA ILE A 350 9.10 -2.08 -20.71
C ILE A 350 8.03 -1.41 -19.83
N TYR A 351 7.96 -0.08 -19.82
CA TYR A 351 6.93 0.63 -19.06
C TYR A 351 5.53 0.17 -19.47
N ALA A 352 5.23 0.22 -20.77
CA ALA A 352 3.91 -0.11 -21.30
C ALA A 352 3.48 -1.56 -21.02
N ASN A 353 4.43 -2.50 -20.96
CA ASN A 353 4.17 -3.92 -20.78
C ASN A 353 4.18 -4.36 -19.30
N ALA A 354 4.84 -3.60 -18.41
CA ALA A 354 5.21 -4.09 -17.09
C ALA A 354 4.69 -3.25 -15.92
N VAL A 355 4.25 -2.00 -16.17
CA VAL A 355 3.72 -1.13 -15.12
C VAL A 355 2.23 -1.37 -14.92
N PHE A 356 1.90 -1.80 -13.71
CA PHE A 356 0.56 -2.01 -13.18
C PHE A 356 0.48 -1.32 -11.80
N PRO A 357 0.04 -0.06 -11.75
CA PRO A 357 0.09 0.75 -10.52
C PRO A 357 -0.59 0.10 -9.31
N ALA A 358 -1.71 -0.62 -9.50
CA ALA A 358 -2.40 -1.31 -8.41
C ALA A 358 -1.59 -2.49 -7.84
N GLN A 359 -0.72 -3.10 -8.66
CA GLN A 359 0.10 -4.26 -8.29
C GLN A 359 1.53 -3.88 -7.84
N GLY A 360 1.86 -2.58 -7.85
CA GLY A 360 3.16 -2.06 -7.44
C GLY A 360 4.31 -2.37 -8.39
N THR A 361 5.49 -2.68 -7.86
CA THR A 361 6.74 -2.88 -8.65
C THR A 361 7.03 -4.32 -9.01
N ARG A 362 6.31 -5.30 -8.45
CA ARG A 362 6.62 -6.72 -8.68
C ARG A 362 6.49 -7.14 -10.15
N PRO A 363 5.38 -6.82 -10.86
CA PRO A 363 5.26 -7.14 -12.28
C PRO A 363 6.35 -6.49 -13.14
N LEU A 364 6.80 -5.29 -12.73
CA LEU A 364 7.87 -4.56 -13.39
C LEU A 364 9.18 -5.34 -13.36
N PHE A 365 9.64 -5.76 -12.18
CA PHE A 365 10.89 -6.51 -12.05
C PHE A 365 10.84 -7.88 -12.76
N SER A 366 9.71 -8.58 -12.67
CA SER A 366 9.51 -9.85 -13.38
C SER A 366 9.63 -9.67 -14.90
N SER A 367 9.03 -8.61 -15.45
CA SER A 367 9.09 -8.32 -16.87
C SER A 367 10.47 -7.84 -17.31
N LEU A 368 11.13 -6.99 -16.51
CA LEU A 368 12.51 -6.55 -16.75
C LEU A 368 13.44 -7.76 -16.85
N HIS A 369 13.35 -8.70 -15.91
CA HIS A 369 14.16 -9.91 -15.93
C HIS A 369 13.88 -10.77 -17.17
N ALA A 370 12.61 -10.96 -17.53
CA ALA A 370 12.21 -11.75 -18.69
C ALA A 370 12.64 -11.11 -20.03
N ILE A 371 12.53 -9.79 -20.16
CA ILE A 371 12.83 -9.05 -21.39
C ILE A 371 14.34 -8.83 -21.51
N LEU A 372 14.99 -8.23 -20.51
CA LEU A 372 16.40 -7.85 -20.58
C LEU A 372 17.35 -9.00 -20.26
N GLY A 373 17.01 -9.85 -19.29
CA GLY A 373 17.88 -10.96 -18.90
C GLY A 373 18.16 -11.91 -20.08
N ALA A 374 17.09 -12.40 -20.71
CA ALA A 374 17.23 -13.23 -21.91
C ALA A 374 17.59 -12.42 -23.17
N GLY A 375 17.09 -11.18 -23.29
CA GLY A 375 17.30 -10.32 -24.46
C GLY A 375 18.76 -9.91 -24.63
N LEU A 376 19.39 -9.40 -23.57
CA LEU A 376 20.81 -8.99 -23.59
C LEU A 376 21.74 -10.19 -23.79
N ALA A 377 21.46 -11.34 -23.18
CA ALA A 377 22.24 -12.55 -23.40
C ALA A 377 22.20 -13.01 -24.87
N LYS A 378 21.01 -12.99 -25.50
CA LYS A 378 20.86 -13.30 -26.93
C LYS A 378 21.52 -12.26 -27.83
N ALA A 379 21.45 -10.97 -27.47
CA ALA A 379 22.11 -9.89 -28.19
C ALA A 379 23.64 -10.02 -28.14
N ALA A 380 24.18 -10.34 -26.95
CA ALA A 380 25.60 -10.60 -26.75
C ALA A 380 26.07 -11.78 -27.62
N LEU A 381 25.37 -12.92 -27.55
CA LEU A 381 25.69 -14.10 -28.35
C LEU A 381 25.68 -13.78 -29.85
N TRP A 382 24.64 -13.10 -30.32
CA TRP A 382 24.50 -12.71 -31.72
C TRP A 382 25.65 -11.83 -32.23
N ALA A 383 26.09 -10.86 -31.42
CA ALA A 383 27.19 -9.97 -31.75
C ALA A 383 28.54 -10.70 -31.73
N LEU A 384 28.78 -11.55 -30.72
CA LEU A 384 30.01 -12.35 -30.60
C LEU A 384 30.17 -13.35 -31.75
N GLU A 385 29.08 -14.02 -32.16
CA GLU A 385 29.08 -14.92 -33.34
C GLU A 385 29.47 -14.21 -34.64
N ARG A 386 29.28 -12.89 -34.69
CA ARG A 386 29.62 -12.02 -35.85
C ARG A 386 30.98 -11.35 -35.73
N GLY A 387 31.74 -11.70 -34.70
CA GLY A 387 33.10 -11.20 -34.48
C GLY A 387 33.18 -9.88 -33.73
N ALA A 388 32.16 -9.52 -32.94
CA ALA A 388 32.29 -8.43 -31.98
C ALA A 388 33.39 -8.74 -30.95
N VAL A 389 34.19 -7.74 -30.62
CA VAL A 389 35.28 -7.83 -29.65
C VAL A 389 34.98 -6.98 -28.43
N ALA A 390 35.67 -7.25 -27.32
CA ALA A 390 35.52 -6.47 -26.10
C ALA A 390 35.72 -4.97 -26.38
N GLY A 391 34.81 -4.13 -25.88
CA GLY A 391 34.74 -2.69 -26.11
C GLY A 391 33.88 -2.27 -27.30
N ASP A 392 33.38 -3.19 -28.13
CA ASP A 392 32.41 -2.84 -29.17
C ASP A 392 31.04 -2.45 -28.56
N GLY A 393 30.42 -1.40 -29.13
CA GLY A 393 29.09 -0.92 -28.74
C GLY A 393 27.96 -1.66 -29.50
N VAL A 394 27.00 -2.21 -28.75
CA VAL A 394 25.83 -2.93 -29.25
C VAL A 394 24.57 -2.15 -28.87
N GLY A 395 23.84 -1.66 -29.87
CA GLY A 395 22.60 -0.93 -29.66
C GLY A 395 21.40 -1.87 -29.57
N LEU A 396 20.46 -1.58 -28.67
CA LEU A 396 19.17 -2.27 -28.60
C LEU A 396 18.01 -1.29 -28.74
N THR A 397 17.10 -1.58 -29.66
CA THR A 397 15.80 -0.90 -29.81
C THR A 397 14.65 -1.90 -29.63
N ALA A 398 13.42 -1.41 -29.49
CA ALA A 398 12.23 -2.27 -29.41
C ALA A 398 11.14 -1.76 -30.38
N ASP A 399 10.46 -2.70 -31.05
CA ASP A 399 9.40 -2.42 -32.03
C ASP A 399 8.00 -2.87 -31.55
N GLY A 400 7.85 -3.14 -30.25
CA GLY A 400 6.61 -3.65 -29.63
C GLY A 400 6.36 -5.14 -29.82
N ARG A 401 7.19 -5.85 -30.60
CA ARG A 401 7.12 -7.33 -30.76
C ARG A 401 8.42 -8.02 -30.43
N SER A 402 9.55 -7.36 -30.63
CA SER A 402 10.87 -7.92 -30.45
C SER A 402 11.86 -6.84 -30.03
N LEU A 403 12.94 -7.28 -29.39
CA LEU A 403 14.12 -6.46 -29.21
C LEU A 403 14.93 -6.54 -30.52
N VAL A 404 15.29 -5.41 -31.09
CA VAL A 404 16.14 -5.35 -32.27
C VAL A 404 17.55 -4.99 -31.82
N VAL A 405 18.48 -5.92 -32.00
CA VAL A 405 19.90 -5.69 -31.74
C VAL A 405 20.53 -5.07 -32.99
N HIS A 406 21.40 -4.08 -32.78
CA HIS A 406 22.11 -3.36 -33.82
C HIS A 406 23.62 -3.40 -33.54
N TRP A 407 24.40 -3.82 -34.53
CA TRP A 407 25.87 -3.78 -34.45
C TRP A 407 26.46 -3.61 -35.86
N ARG A 408 27.34 -2.62 -36.05
CA ARG A 408 28.02 -2.30 -37.33
C ARG A 408 27.11 -2.30 -38.57
N GLY A 409 25.92 -1.71 -38.46
CA GLY A 409 24.94 -1.59 -39.55
C GLY A 409 24.14 -2.88 -39.84
N GLN A 410 24.41 -3.97 -39.12
CA GLN A 410 23.57 -5.17 -39.12
C GLN A 410 22.54 -5.10 -38.02
N SER A 411 21.40 -5.78 -38.21
CA SER A 411 20.35 -5.83 -37.20
C SER A 411 19.65 -7.18 -37.19
N GLN A 412 19.23 -7.63 -36.00
CA GLN A 412 18.43 -8.85 -35.85
C GLN A 412 17.34 -8.65 -34.81
N ALA A 413 16.15 -9.20 -35.11
CA ALA A 413 15.06 -9.26 -34.15
C ALA A 413 15.24 -10.46 -33.20
N ILE A 414 15.07 -10.19 -31.91
CA ILE A 414 15.10 -11.14 -30.80
C ILE A 414 13.69 -11.15 -30.19
N ALA A 415 13.02 -12.29 -30.25
CA ALA A 415 11.70 -12.45 -29.66
C ALA A 415 11.72 -12.09 -28.16
N ALA A 416 10.84 -11.18 -27.77
CA ALA A 416 10.68 -10.70 -26.40
C ALA A 416 9.18 -10.68 -26.03
N PRO A 417 8.84 -10.95 -24.76
CA PRO A 417 7.46 -11.10 -24.31
C PRO A 417 6.74 -9.74 -24.14
N PHE A 418 6.44 -9.05 -25.25
CA PHE A 418 5.72 -7.77 -25.28
C PHE A 418 4.18 -7.94 -25.43
N GLU A 419 3.60 -9.05 -24.97
CA GLU A 419 2.19 -9.41 -25.24
C GLU A 419 1.16 -8.43 -24.67
N ILE A 420 1.46 -7.78 -23.55
CA ILE A 420 0.55 -6.85 -22.87
C ILE A 420 0.51 -5.51 -23.63
N SER A 421 1.65 -5.04 -24.13
CA SER A 421 1.70 -3.87 -25.02
C SER A 421 0.84 -4.07 -26.27
N ARG A 422 0.75 -5.30 -26.77
CA ARG A 422 -0.03 -5.66 -27.97
C ARG A 422 -1.54 -5.66 -27.73
N LEU A 423 -1.99 -6.03 -26.53
CA LEU A 423 -3.38 -5.86 -26.10
C LEU A 423 -3.72 -4.37 -25.90
N ARG A 424 -2.75 -3.60 -25.39
CA ARG A 424 -2.83 -2.15 -25.17
C ARG A 424 -2.71 -1.28 -26.44
N GLN A 425 -2.37 -1.83 -27.61
CA GLN A 425 -2.06 -1.04 -28.82
C GLN A 425 -2.96 -1.35 -30.03
N ARG A 426 -4.13 -1.98 -29.85
CA ARG A 426 -5.10 -2.06 -30.96
C ARG A 426 -5.80 -0.71 -31.13
N SER A 427 -5.14 0.21 -31.84
CA SER A 427 -5.74 1.44 -32.35
C SER A 427 -6.78 1.11 -33.45
N ASN A 428 -7.93 0.58 -33.06
CA ASN A 428 -9.10 0.51 -33.92
C ASN A 428 -9.72 1.91 -33.98
N ALA A 429 -9.81 2.50 -35.18
CA ALA A 429 -10.39 3.82 -35.39
C ALA A 429 -11.85 3.87 -34.90
N ASP A 430 -12.59 2.78 -35.09
CA ASP A 430 -13.98 2.66 -34.63
C ASP A 430 -14.05 2.66 -33.09
N PHE A 431 -13.08 2.03 -32.43
CA PHE A 431 -13.00 1.99 -30.98
C PHE A 431 -12.60 3.35 -30.38
N ARG A 432 -11.70 4.09 -31.04
CA ARG A 432 -11.42 5.49 -30.67
C ARG A 432 -12.64 6.38 -30.81
N ALA A 433 -13.41 6.23 -31.90
CA ALA A 433 -14.62 6.99 -32.11
C ALA A 433 -15.68 6.69 -31.04
N LEU A 434 -15.86 5.42 -30.70
CA LEU A 434 -16.74 4.99 -29.61
C LEU A 434 -16.35 5.65 -28.27
N LEU A 435 -15.09 5.52 -27.85
CA LEU A 435 -14.59 6.09 -26.60
C LEU A 435 -14.67 7.61 -26.59
N ALA A 436 -14.33 8.28 -27.69
CA ALA A 436 -14.39 9.75 -27.78
C ALA A 436 -15.81 10.27 -27.57
N VAL A 437 -16.81 9.63 -28.20
CA VAL A 437 -18.22 10.00 -28.03
C VAL A 437 -18.69 9.72 -26.60
N HIS A 438 -18.32 8.57 -26.05
CA HIS A 438 -18.70 8.16 -24.70
C HIS A 438 -18.16 9.14 -23.64
N GLU A 439 -16.85 9.40 -23.65
CA GLU A 439 -16.19 10.29 -22.68
C GLU A 439 -16.58 11.76 -22.84
N ALA A 440 -16.80 12.22 -24.08
CA ALA A 440 -17.28 13.58 -24.32
C ALA A 440 -18.69 13.77 -23.77
N GLY A 441 -19.54 12.74 -23.82
CA GLY A 441 -20.89 12.75 -23.25
C GLY A 441 -20.88 13.02 -21.75
N HIS A 442 -20.09 12.22 -21.02
CA HIS A 442 -19.86 12.39 -19.59
C HIS A 442 -19.32 13.78 -19.23
N GLY A 443 -18.25 14.21 -19.90
CA GLY A 443 -17.59 15.47 -19.59
C GLY A 443 -18.50 16.69 -19.83
N LEU A 444 -19.25 16.70 -20.94
CA LEU A 444 -20.16 17.78 -21.27
C LEU A 444 -21.33 17.89 -20.29
N VAL A 445 -22.00 16.77 -19.97
CA VAL A 445 -23.12 16.76 -19.03
C VAL A 445 -22.66 17.14 -17.63
N HIS A 446 -21.50 16.63 -17.18
CA HIS A 446 -20.92 17.03 -15.90
C HIS A 446 -20.70 18.54 -15.83
N ALA A 447 -20.11 19.12 -16.88
CA ALA A 447 -19.82 20.54 -16.91
C ALA A 447 -21.07 21.41 -16.87
N LEU A 448 -22.12 21.02 -17.59
CA LEU A 448 -23.41 21.72 -17.60
C LEU A 448 -24.13 21.64 -16.25
N LEU A 449 -24.04 20.52 -15.55
CA LEU A 449 -24.76 20.29 -14.30
C LEU A 449 -24.03 20.86 -13.09
N PHE A 450 -22.71 20.73 -13.05
CA PHE A 450 -21.89 21.14 -11.91
C PHE A 450 -21.21 22.51 -12.09
N ASP A 451 -21.34 23.12 -13.27
CA ASP A 451 -20.77 24.43 -13.62
C ASP A 451 -19.24 24.48 -13.47
N ARG A 452 -18.59 23.37 -13.87
CA ARG A 452 -17.14 23.15 -13.73
C ARG A 452 -16.60 22.19 -14.80
N ALA A 453 -15.37 22.37 -15.23
CA ALA A 453 -14.74 21.39 -16.12
C ALA A 453 -14.43 20.09 -15.36
N PRO A 454 -14.51 18.91 -16.02
CA PRO A 454 -13.88 17.70 -15.50
C PRO A 454 -12.39 17.93 -15.26
N THR A 455 -11.80 17.26 -14.26
CA THR A 455 -10.38 17.46 -13.93
C THR A 455 -9.47 16.88 -15.02
N GLU A 456 -9.95 15.83 -15.70
CA GLU A 456 -9.29 15.28 -16.88
C GLU A 456 -10.31 14.45 -17.69
N ILE A 457 -10.18 14.49 -19.03
CA ILE A 457 -10.87 13.59 -19.96
C ILE A 457 -9.82 12.93 -20.84
N LYS A 458 -9.79 11.61 -20.90
CA LYS A 458 -8.81 10.86 -21.71
C LYS A 458 -9.47 9.68 -22.41
N ILE A 459 -9.04 9.42 -23.65
CA ILE A 459 -9.34 8.18 -24.38
C ILE A 459 -8.08 7.33 -24.53
N HIS A 460 -7.99 6.28 -23.73
CA HIS A 460 -6.98 5.24 -23.79
C HIS A 460 -7.44 4.09 -24.69
N VAL A 461 -6.90 3.99 -25.90
CA VAL A 461 -7.21 2.90 -26.85
C VAL A 461 -6.63 1.52 -26.44
N ALA A 462 -6.22 1.40 -25.17
CA ALA A 462 -5.40 0.34 -24.62
C ALA A 462 -6.14 -0.65 -23.72
N SER A 463 -7.31 -0.27 -23.21
CA SER A 463 -8.21 -1.16 -22.48
C SER A 463 -9.56 -1.19 -23.20
N PHE A 464 -10.29 -2.30 -23.06
CA PHE A 464 -11.63 -2.47 -23.66
C PHE A 464 -12.67 -1.50 -23.06
N GLU A 465 -12.30 -0.83 -21.95
CA GLU A 465 -13.07 0.17 -21.22
C GLU A 465 -12.43 1.57 -21.29
N GLY A 466 -11.44 1.77 -22.17
CA GLY A 466 -10.39 2.76 -22.01
C GLY A 466 -10.74 4.21 -22.32
N GLY A 467 -11.71 4.76 -21.61
CA GLY A 467 -11.95 6.19 -21.51
C GLY A 467 -12.25 6.50 -20.05
N TYR A 468 -11.80 7.64 -19.54
CA TYR A 468 -12.29 8.08 -18.24
C TYR A 468 -12.37 9.60 -18.09
N ASN A 469 -13.33 10.00 -17.26
CA ASN A 469 -13.49 11.33 -16.74
C ASN A 469 -13.17 11.34 -15.24
N ALA A 470 -12.26 12.20 -14.81
CA ALA A 470 -12.00 12.44 -13.40
C ALA A 470 -12.81 13.63 -12.87
N TYR A 471 -13.37 13.49 -11.67
CA TYR A 471 -14.19 14.51 -11.02
C TYR A 471 -13.76 14.72 -9.57
N THR A 472 -13.83 15.96 -9.08
CA THR A 472 -13.57 16.26 -7.67
C THR A 472 -14.68 15.70 -6.78
N SER A 473 -14.31 14.95 -5.74
CA SER A 473 -15.21 14.38 -4.74
C SER A 473 -15.85 15.46 -3.86
N ARG A 474 -17.12 15.26 -3.46
CA ARG A 474 -17.86 16.18 -2.59
C ARG A 474 -18.05 15.59 -1.20
N LYS A 475 -17.88 16.43 -0.17
CA LYS A 475 -18.11 16.05 1.25
C LYS A 475 -19.58 15.89 1.62
N VAL A 476 -20.48 16.63 0.94
CA VAL A 476 -21.93 16.59 1.19
C VAL A 476 -22.68 16.55 -0.14
N TRP A 477 -23.64 15.63 -0.23
CA TRP A 477 -24.49 15.44 -1.41
C TRP A 477 -25.92 15.87 -1.13
N SER A 478 -26.46 16.78 -1.93
CA SER A 478 -27.88 17.13 -1.93
C SER A 478 -28.64 16.21 -2.87
N SER A 479 -29.96 16.11 -2.70
CA SER A 479 -30.82 15.37 -3.64
C SER A 479 -30.58 15.78 -5.09
N ARG A 480 -30.39 17.08 -5.36
CA ARG A 480 -30.09 17.59 -6.70
C ARG A 480 -28.74 17.11 -7.20
N ASN A 481 -27.70 17.16 -6.36
CA ASN A 481 -26.37 16.67 -6.74
C ASN A 481 -26.38 15.15 -7.03
N LEU A 482 -27.20 14.38 -6.32
CA LEU A 482 -27.36 12.94 -6.57
C LEU A 482 -28.02 12.69 -7.94
N LEU A 483 -29.10 13.40 -8.24
CA LEU A 483 -29.73 13.35 -9.57
C LEU A 483 -28.74 13.76 -10.67
N ASP A 484 -28.01 14.86 -10.46
CA ASP A 484 -27.02 15.36 -11.41
C ASP A 484 -25.87 14.35 -11.62
N SER A 485 -25.47 13.63 -10.56
CA SER A 485 -24.48 12.53 -10.65
C SER A 485 -25.02 11.36 -11.45
N ILE A 486 -26.27 10.94 -11.20
CA ILE A 486 -26.92 9.84 -11.94
C ILE A 486 -27.06 10.22 -13.42
N CYS A 487 -27.47 11.45 -13.71
CA CYS A 487 -27.54 12.00 -15.07
C CYS A 487 -26.17 11.97 -15.76
N THR A 488 -25.11 12.35 -15.04
CA THR A 488 -23.74 12.30 -15.56
C THR A 488 -23.30 10.86 -15.86
N SER A 489 -23.59 9.89 -14.97
CA SER A 489 -23.28 8.47 -15.22
C SER A 489 -24.04 7.91 -16.43
N LEU A 490 -25.25 8.39 -16.73
CA LEU A 490 -26.01 7.92 -17.88
C LEU A 490 -25.63 8.63 -19.20
N ALA A 491 -24.77 9.65 -19.13
CA ALA A 491 -24.45 10.52 -20.26
C ALA A 491 -23.62 9.85 -21.36
N GLY A 492 -22.69 8.95 -21.02
CA GLY A 492 -21.88 8.22 -22.01
C GLY A 492 -22.75 7.38 -22.94
N ARG A 493 -23.65 6.57 -22.36
CA ARG A 493 -24.66 5.81 -23.11
C ARG A 493 -25.60 6.73 -23.90
N ALA A 494 -26.06 7.83 -23.31
CA ALA A 494 -26.93 8.77 -24.01
C ALA A 494 -26.24 9.39 -25.24
N ALA A 495 -24.94 9.68 -25.15
CA ALA A 495 -24.14 10.17 -26.28
C ALA A 495 -23.94 9.10 -27.36
N GLU A 496 -23.65 7.85 -26.97
CA GLU A 496 -23.57 6.73 -27.92
C GLU A 496 -24.88 6.54 -28.69
N LEU A 497 -26.02 6.50 -27.99
CA LEU A 497 -27.32 6.35 -28.62
C LEU A 497 -27.65 7.50 -29.56
N LEU A 498 -27.22 8.72 -29.21
CA LEU A 498 -27.45 9.92 -30.01
C LEU A 498 -26.61 9.91 -31.31
N VAL A 499 -25.37 9.44 -31.25
CA VAL A 499 -24.43 9.50 -32.38
C VAL A 499 -24.47 8.23 -33.24
N PHE A 500 -24.52 7.05 -32.62
CA PHE A 500 -24.43 5.75 -33.30
C PHE A 500 -25.79 5.05 -33.46
N GLY A 501 -26.80 5.48 -32.71
CA GLY A 501 -28.13 4.85 -32.71
C GLY A 501 -28.24 3.62 -31.81
N PRO A 502 -29.47 3.10 -31.63
CA PRO A 502 -29.76 2.04 -30.64
C PRO A 502 -29.14 0.68 -30.98
N GLU A 503 -28.93 0.37 -32.27
CA GLU A 503 -28.36 -0.92 -32.69
C GLU A 503 -26.83 -1.00 -32.48
N MET A 504 -26.17 0.14 -32.32
CA MET A 504 -24.71 0.26 -32.21
C MET A 504 -24.26 0.77 -30.83
N SER A 505 -25.15 0.75 -29.82
CA SER A 505 -24.78 1.05 -28.44
C SER A 505 -23.87 -0.04 -27.88
N SER A 506 -22.81 0.37 -27.19
CA SER A 506 -21.79 -0.55 -26.70
C SER A 506 -22.23 -1.28 -25.43
N SER A 507 -21.56 -2.40 -25.15
CA SER A 507 -21.60 -3.05 -23.84
C SER A 507 -20.72 -2.33 -22.79
N GLY A 508 -19.97 -1.28 -23.19
CA GLY A 508 -19.03 -0.56 -22.33
C GLY A 508 -19.70 0.27 -21.22
N ALA A 509 -21.00 0.58 -21.36
CA ALA A 509 -21.76 1.32 -20.36
C ALA A 509 -22.17 0.50 -19.11
N GLU A 510 -21.75 -0.77 -18.98
CA GLU A 510 -22.14 -1.65 -17.87
C GLU A 510 -21.76 -1.07 -16.50
N SER A 511 -20.52 -0.60 -16.35
CA SER A 511 -20.03 -0.01 -15.10
C SER A 511 -20.80 1.26 -14.74
N ASP A 512 -21.14 2.10 -15.72
CA ASP A 512 -21.89 3.32 -15.50
C ASP A 512 -23.35 3.06 -15.14
N LEU A 513 -23.98 2.07 -15.78
CA LEU A 513 -25.33 1.62 -15.43
C LEU A 513 -25.36 1.06 -14.01
N ARG A 514 -24.35 0.28 -13.61
CA ARG A 514 -24.20 -0.21 -12.23
C ARG A 514 -24.10 0.96 -11.25
N LYS A 515 -23.18 1.90 -11.48
CA LYS A 515 -22.97 3.09 -10.63
C LYS A 515 -24.23 3.95 -10.53
N ALA A 516 -24.91 4.21 -11.65
CA ALA A 516 -26.16 4.96 -11.70
C ALA A 516 -27.27 4.25 -10.89
N THR A 517 -27.39 2.94 -11.05
CA THR A 517 -28.38 2.12 -10.33
C THR A 517 -28.11 2.10 -8.83
N GLU A 518 -26.85 1.94 -8.41
CA GLU A 518 -26.44 1.99 -7.01
C GLU A 518 -26.72 3.37 -6.38
N ALA A 519 -26.40 4.45 -7.09
CA ALA A 519 -26.67 5.82 -6.63
C ALA A 519 -28.18 6.07 -6.50
N ALA A 520 -28.97 5.66 -7.48
CA ALA A 520 -30.44 5.74 -7.44
C ALA A 520 -31.03 4.91 -6.29
N ALA A 521 -30.56 3.69 -6.10
CA ALA A 521 -30.97 2.82 -5.01
C ALA A 521 -30.63 3.44 -3.65
N ARG A 522 -29.40 3.94 -3.46
CA ARG A 522 -28.99 4.62 -2.23
C ARG A 522 -29.82 5.88 -1.96
N MET A 523 -30.11 6.67 -2.99
CA MET A 523 -30.93 7.87 -2.90
C MET A 523 -32.35 7.57 -2.39
N LEU A 524 -32.98 6.52 -2.93
CA LEU A 524 -34.36 6.16 -2.59
C LEU A 524 -34.48 5.28 -1.34
N ARG A 525 -33.53 4.37 -1.10
CA ARG A 525 -33.57 3.40 0.00
C ARG A 525 -32.92 3.91 1.27
N HIS A 526 -31.80 4.64 1.20
CA HIS A 526 -31.00 4.97 2.38
C HIS A 526 -31.09 6.45 2.79
N LEU A 527 -31.29 7.35 1.83
CA LEU A 527 -31.22 8.81 2.07
C LEU A 527 -32.60 9.47 2.21
N GLY A 528 -33.69 8.72 2.04
CA GLY A 528 -35.05 9.22 2.20
C GLY A 528 -35.43 10.31 1.19
N HIS A 529 -34.80 10.34 0.01
CA HIS A 529 -35.10 11.30 -1.06
C HIS A 529 -36.23 10.85 -2.00
N GLY A 530 -36.86 9.71 -1.71
CA GLY A 530 -38.05 9.23 -2.40
C GLY A 530 -39.34 9.54 -1.64
N ALA A 531 -40.42 8.85 -2.01
CA ALA A 531 -41.69 8.93 -1.28
C ALA A 531 -41.60 8.35 0.15
N ARG A 532 -40.62 7.47 0.41
CA ARG A 532 -40.35 6.87 1.71
C ARG A 532 -39.19 7.60 2.38
N ILE A 533 -39.38 7.98 3.65
CA ILE A 533 -38.34 8.60 4.49
C ILE A 533 -37.54 7.54 5.27
N GLY A 534 -38.16 6.39 5.58
CA GLY A 534 -37.52 5.31 6.32
C GLY A 534 -36.42 4.62 5.54
N ARG A 535 -35.40 4.12 6.24
CA ARG A 535 -34.29 3.36 5.65
C ARG A 535 -34.78 1.96 5.23
N VAL A 536 -34.64 1.66 3.96
CA VAL A 536 -35.00 0.38 3.35
C VAL A 536 -33.74 -0.43 3.07
N ASP A 537 -33.64 -1.67 3.55
CA ASP A 537 -32.53 -2.57 3.21
C ASP A 537 -32.92 -4.03 3.50
N VAL A 538 -32.11 -4.98 3.02
CA VAL A 538 -32.26 -6.39 3.38
C VAL A 538 -31.65 -6.61 4.75
N SER A 539 -32.44 -7.13 5.70
CA SER A 539 -31.91 -7.61 6.98
C SER A 539 -32.46 -8.99 7.31
N VAL A 540 -31.61 -9.77 7.98
CA VAL A 540 -31.94 -11.06 8.59
C VAL A 540 -32.09 -10.95 10.11
N ASP A 541 -31.79 -9.79 10.68
CA ASP A 541 -31.87 -9.51 12.11
C ASP A 541 -33.08 -8.62 12.42
N SER A 542 -33.91 -9.08 13.35
CA SER A 542 -35.11 -8.36 13.78
C SER A 542 -34.80 -7.05 14.51
N GLU A 543 -33.58 -6.86 15.03
CA GLU A 543 -33.21 -5.66 15.79
C GLU A 543 -32.70 -4.48 14.93
N ASP A 544 -32.50 -4.68 13.63
CA ASP A 544 -31.92 -3.65 12.74
C ASP A 544 -32.86 -2.45 12.50
N ASN A 545 -34.16 -2.55 12.85
CA ASN A 545 -35.17 -1.50 12.69
C ASN A 545 -35.25 -0.93 11.25
N LEU A 546 -35.09 -1.79 10.24
CA LEU A 546 -35.10 -1.43 8.81
C LEU A 546 -36.45 -1.78 8.16
N CYS A 547 -36.83 -1.03 7.13
CA CYS A 547 -37.89 -1.45 6.23
C CYS A 547 -37.33 -2.49 5.25
N THR A 548 -37.88 -3.70 5.23
CA THR A 548 -37.38 -4.79 4.38
C THR A 548 -38.11 -4.94 3.04
N ASP A 549 -39.06 -4.05 2.75
CA ASP A 549 -39.78 -4.00 1.47
C ASP A 549 -38.91 -3.35 0.38
N VAL A 550 -37.93 -4.11 -0.09
CA VAL A 550 -36.99 -3.71 -1.14
C VAL A 550 -37.64 -3.71 -2.51
N GLU A 551 -38.54 -4.66 -2.79
CA GLU A 551 -39.19 -4.80 -4.11
C GLU A 551 -39.93 -3.54 -4.53
N ALA A 552 -40.64 -2.89 -3.61
CA ALA A 552 -41.38 -1.66 -3.90
C ALA A 552 -40.51 -0.47 -4.32
N SER A 553 -39.18 -0.54 -4.11
CA SER A 553 -38.25 0.50 -4.55
C SER A 553 -37.74 0.31 -5.98
N ASN A 554 -37.89 -0.88 -6.59
CA ASN A 554 -37.30 -1.19 -7.90
C ASN A 554 -37.91 -0.37 -9.04
N ALA A 555 -39.25 -0.30 -9.12
CA ALA A 555 -39.91 0.48 -10.17
C ALA A 555 -39.63 2.00 -10.06
N PRO A 556 -39.61 2.61 -8.86
CA PRO A 556 -39.14 3.98 -8.68
C PRO A 556 -37.67 4.21 -9.10
N ILE A 557 -36.78 3.26 -8.84
CA ILE A 557 -35.37 3.34 -9.28
C ILE A 557 -35.31 3.37 -10.80
N GLU A 558 -35.99 2.46 -11.47
CA GLU A 558 -36.02 2.38 -12.94
C GLU A 558 -36.61 3.66 -13.56
N ALA A 559 -37.72 4.16 -13.03
CA ALA A 559 -38.34 5.40 -13.50
C ALA A 559 -37.39 6.61 -13.35
N LEU A 560 -36.61 6.65 -12.27
CA LEU A 560 -35.62 7.71 -12.03
C LEU A 560 -34.44 7.60 -13.02
N LEU A 561 -33.93 6.40 -13.27
CA LEU A 561 -32.88 6.18 -14.27
C LEU A 561 -33.34 6.59 -15.67
N GLN A 562 -34.58 6.25 -16.05
CA GLN A 562 -35.15 6.65 -17.34
C GLN A 562 -35.29 8.18 -17.46
N ALA A 563 -35.75 8.85 -16.39
CA ALA A 563 -35.88 10.30 -16.36
C ALA A 563 -34.52 11.01 -16.49
N GLU A 564 -33.50 10.57 -15.74
CA GLU A 564 -32.17 11.17 -15.81
C GLU A 564 -31.43 10.82 -17.11
N HIS A 565 -31.68 9.65 -17.71
CA HIS A 565 -31.19 9.32 -19.05
C HIS A 565 -31.80 10.25 -20.11
N ALA A 566 -33.12 10.46 -20.09
CA ALA A 566 -33.79 11.37 -21.01
C ALA A 566 -33.29 12.82 -20.85
N ARG A 567 -33.04 13.24 -19.60
CA ARG A 567 -32.43 14.53 -19.29
C ARG A 567 -31.01 14.65 -19.86
N ALA A 568 -30.18 13.61 -19.73
CA ALA A 568 -28.84 13.58 -20.30
C ALA A 568 -28.89 13.71 -21.83
N THR A 569 -29.75 12.93 -22.49
CA THR A 569 -29.97 13.02 -23.95
C THR A 569 -30.36 14.43 -24.36
N GLN A 570 -31.31 15.06 -23.66
CA GLN A 570 -31.75 16.42 -23.97
C GLN A 570 -30.62 17.46 -23.84
N LEU A 571 -29.79 17.36 -22.80
CA LEU A 571 -28.64 18.25 -22.61
C LEU A 571 -27.61 18.09 -23.75
N LEU A 572 -27.31 16.86 -24.13
CA LEU A 572 -26.39 16.55 -25.22
C LEU A 572 -26.94 17.06 -26.58
N GLU A 573 -28.25 16.94 -26.80
CA GLU A 573 -28.92 17.41 -28.01
C GLU A 573 -28.85 18.95 -28.14
N ILE A 574 -29.16 19.66 -27.05
CA ILE A 574 -29.11 21.14 -26.99
C ILE A 574 -27.67 21.64 -27.25
N HIS A 575 -26.68 20.94 -26.70
CA HIS A 575 -25.26 21.31 -26.79
C HIS A 575 -24.49 20.49 -27.84
N ARG A 576 -25.16 19.98 -28.88
CA ARG A 576 -24.57 19.11 -29.91
C ARG A 576 -23.28 19.67 -30.53
N GLY A 577 -23.22 20.99 -30.77
CA GLY A 577 -22.02 21.64 -31.31
C GLY A 577 -20.81 21.51 -30.39
N ALA A 578 -21.00 21.66 -29.08
CA ALA A 578 -19.93 21.52 -28.10
C ALA A 578 -19.53 20.04 -27.89
N LEU A 579 -20.49 19.11 -27.98
CA LEU A 579 -20.22 17.68 -27.96
C LEU A 579 -19.29 17.28 -29.11
N LEU A 580 -19.61 17.69 -30.35
CA LEU A 580 -18.79 17.37 -31.51
C LEU A 580 -17.38 17.99 -31.41
N ALA A 581 -17.27 19.24 -30.93
CA ALA A 581 -15.98 19.88 -30.73
C ALA A 581 -15.11 19.12 -29.71
N LEU A 582 -15.69 18.59 -28.63
CA LEU A 582 -14.99 17.73 -27.68
C LEU A 582 -14.57 16.39 -28.28
N VAL A 583 -15.44 15.76 -29.07
CA VAL A 583 -15.14 14.50 -29.76
C VAL A 583 -13.97 14.70 -30.72
N ASP A 584 -13.97 15.77 -31.52
CA ASP A 584 -12.88 16.09 -32.46
C ASP A 584 -11.55 16.32 -31.72
N GLU A 585 -11.58 17.06 -30.60
CA GLU A 585 -10.39 17.30 -29.76
C GLU A 585 -9.86 15.98 -29.16
N LEU A 586 -10.74 15.11 -28.64
CA LEU A 586 -10.36 13.79 -28.11
C LEU A 586 -9.80 12.88 -29.22
N LEU A 587 -10.39 12.89 -30.41
CA LEU A 587 -9.88 12.12 -31.54
C LEU A 587 -8.50 12.60 -32.00
N ALA A 588 -8.24 13.91 -31.98
CA ALA A 588 -6.96 14.49 -32.38
C ALA A 588 -5.86 14.31 -31.33
N HIS A 589 -6.17 14.55 -30.05
CA HIS A 589 -5.16 14.67 -29.00
C HIS A 589 -5.21 13.53 -27.96
N GLY A 590 -6.27 12.74 -27.94
CA GLY A 590 -6.46 11.64 -26.98
C GLY A 590 -6.79 12.08 -25.55
N GLN A 591 -6.73 13.38 -25.25
CA GLN A 591 -6.96 13.93 -23.93
C GLN A 591 -7.43 15.39 -24.00
N VAL A 592 -8.20 15.84 -23.00
CA VAL A 592 -8.63 17.23 -22.83
C VAL A 592 -8.40 17.66 -21.39
N THR A 593 -7.50 18.64 -21.20
CA THR A 593 -7.25 19.29 -19.90
C THR A 593 -8.38 20.29 -19.56
N PRO A 594 -8.58 20.65 -18.28
CA PRO A 594 -9.65 21.58 -17.86
C PRO A 594 -9.66 22.93 -18.61
N ASP A 595 -8.49 23.56 -18.79
CA ASP A 595 -8.37 24.85 -19.49
C ASP A 595 -8.77 24.74 -20.97
N ARG A 596 -8.35 23.63 -21.59
CA ARG A 596 -8.70 23.30 -22.98
C ARG A 596 -10.18 22.99 -23.12
N PHE A 597 -10.75 22.24 -22.17
CA PHE A 597 -12.17 21.91 -22.13
C PHE A 597 -13.03 23.18 -22.13
N ALA A 598 -12.75 24.13 -21.23
CA ALA A 598 -13.50 25.39 -21.17
C ALA A 598 -13.43 26.18 -22.50
N THR A 599 -12.27 26.15 -23.15
CA THR A 599 -12.07 26.82 -24.45
C THR A 599 -12.84 26.14 -25.59
N VAL A 600 -12.85 24.80 -25.63
CA VAL A 600 -13.49 24.00 -26.69
C VAL A 600 -15.02 24.04 -26.57
N VAL A 601 -15.53 23.98 -25.35
CA VAL A 601 -16.98 23.91 -25.08
C VAL A 601 -17.62 25.32 -25.06
N GLY A 602 -16.82 26.36 -24.79
CA GLY A 602 -17.29 27.75 -24.79
C GLY A 602 -18.26 28.09 -23.66
N LEU A 603 -18.24 27.32 -22.56
CA LEU A 603 -19.08 27.54 -21.38
C LEU A 603 -18.33 28.34 -20.31
N PRO A 604 -18.99 29.28 -19.61
CA PRO A 604 -18.39 29.98 -18.48
C PRO A 604 -18.34 29.05 -17.26
N LEU A 605 -17.23 28.34 -17.08
CA LEU A 605 -17.01 27.43 -15.95
C LEU A 605 -16.25 28.18 -14.85
N GLY A 606 -16.83 28.31 -13.65
CA GLY A 606 -16.25 29.20 -12.62
C GLY A 606 -16.51 28.81 -11.17
N ARG A 607 -17.15 27.67 -10.91
CA ARG A 607 -17.46 27.25 -9.53
C ARG A 607 -16.23 26.60 -8.86
N PRO A 608 -15.78 27.07 -7.68
CA PRO A 608 -14.58 26.53 -7.02
C PRO A 608 -14.77 25.08 -6.56
N GLU A 609 -13.67 24.31 -6.51
CA GLU A 609 -13.66 22.85 -6.30
C GLU A 609 -14.38 22.37 -5.03
N ASP A 610 -14.25 23.11 -3.92
CA ASP A 610 -14.84 22.79 -2.61
C ASP A 610 -16.23 23.42 -2.37
N ALA A 611 -16.84 24.04 -3.39
CA ALA A 611 -18.08 24.78 -3.22
C ALA A 611 -19.27 23.85 -2.95
N LEU A 612 -19.78 23.87 -1.72
CA LEU A 612 -21.06 23.26 -1.36
C LEU A 612 -22.23 24.00 -2.03
N ASP A 613 -23.42 23.40 -1.96
CA ASP A 613 -24.65 24.10 -2.32
C ASP A 613 -24.87 25.32 -1.42
N PRO A 614 -25.57 26.38 -1.90
CA PRO A 614 -25.69 27.65 -1.19
C PRO A 614 -26.67 27.59 -0.01
N TYR A 615 -26.45 26.65 0.92
CA TYR A 615 -27.27 26.44 2.11
C TYR A 615 -27.36 27.70 2.98
N ALA A 616 -26.25 28.43 3.14
CA ALA A 616 -26.22 29.68 3.89
C ALA A 616 -27.12 30.77 3.25
N GLN A 617 -27.12 30.88 1.92
CA GLN A 617 -27.98 31.83 1.21
C GLN A 617 -29.45 31.42 1.32
N LYS A 618 -29.78 30.12 1.19
CA LYS A 618 -31.15 29.63 1.40
C LYS A 618 -31.65 29.88 2.83
N LEU A 619 -30.79 29.71 3.83
CA LEU A 619 -31.12 30.03 5.22
C LEU A 619 -31.38 31.54 5.40
N ALA A 620 -30.58 32.39 4.76
CA ALA A 620 -30.80 33.84 4.78
C ALA A 620 -32.14 34.23 4.13
N ALA A 621 -32.47 33.64 2.98
CA ALA A 621 -33.75 33.84 2.31
C ALA A 621 -34.94 33.39 3.17
N PHE A 622 -34.83 32.23 3.82
CA PHE A 622 -35.85 31.73 4.75
C PHE A 622 -36.05 32.67 5.95
N ARG A 623 -34.95 33.23 6.50
CA ARG A 623 -35.01 34.25 7.56
C ARG A 623 -35.68 35.54 7.09
N ALA A 624 -35.41 35.98 5.86
CA ALA A 624 -36.03 37.17 5.28
C ALA A 624 -37.56 37.01 5.11
N GLN A 625 -38.02 35.84 4.67
CA GLN A 625 -39.45 35.54 4.55
C GLN A 625 -40.19 35.59 5.90
N ARG A 626 -39.53 35.23 7.01
CA ARG A 626 -40.10 35.39 8.36
C ARG A 626 -40.26 36.86 8.74
N LEU A 627 -39.29 37.71 8.39
CA LEU A 627 -39.35 39.16 8.64
C LEU A 627 -40.45 39.82 7.82
N GLU A 628 -40.67 39.40 6.57
CA GLU A 628 -41.78 39.86 5.75
C GLU A 628 -43.14 39.43 6.30
N ARG A 629 -43.27 38.17 6.76
CA ARG A 629 -44.50 37.67 7.41
C ARG A 629 -44.78 38.29 8.79
N LEU A 630 -43.80 38.91 9.43
CA LEU A 630 -43.98 39.65 10.69
C LEU A 630 -44.28 41.15 10.44
N ARG A 631 -44.05 41.63 9.21
CA ARG A 631 -44.33 43.01 8.78
C ARG A 631 -45.67 43.15 8.04
N ALA A 632 -46.15 42.07 7.42
CA ALA A 632 -47.50 41.89 6.91
C ALA A 632 -48.44 41.45 8.05
#